data_AF-A0A7V8XP22-F1
#
_entry.id   AF-A0A7V8XP22-F1
#
_cell.length_a   1.000
_cell.length_b   1.000
_cell.length_c   1.000
_cell.angle_alpha   90.00
_cell.angle_beta   90.00
_cell.angle_gamma   90.00
#
_symmetry.space_group_name_H-M   'P 1'
#
loop_
_entity.id
_entity.type
_entity.pdbx_description
1 polymer ?
#
loop_
_entity_poly.entity_id
_entity_poly.type
_entity_poly.pdbx_seq_one_letter_code
_entity_poly.pdbx_strand_id
1 'polypeptide(L)' 'MAEWPDILVQHAPSELTARRLIAQLRACEVSALAFCRLLERWGRGVAEPATAGGREAALRHAADRVETALAGLET' A
#
# COMPACT_ATOMS: atom_id res chain seq x y z
N MET A 1 5.48 -15.25 -19.99
CA MET A 1 5.13 -13.81 -20.01
C MET A 1 5.99 -13.14 -18.97
N ALA A 2 6.66 -12.03 -19.30
CA ALA A 2 7.40 -11.27 -18.30
C ALA A 2 6.41 -10.65 -17.30
N GLU A 3 6.73 -10.69 -16.00
CA GLU A 3 5.92 -9.98 -15.00
C GLU A 3 6.22 -8.47 -15.07
N TRP A 4 5.32 -7.64 -14.54
CA TRP A 4 5.51 -6.18 -14.58
C TRP A 4 6.84 -5.69 -13.97
N PRO A 5 7.45 -6.31 -12.93
CA PRO A 5 8.74 -5.87 -12.43
C PRO A 5 9.86 -6.08 -13.45
N ASP A 6 9.79 -7.17 -14.22
CA ASP A 6 10.79 -7.49 -15.26
C ASP A 6 10.76 -6.43 -16.37
N ILE A 7 9.56 -5.95 -16.72
CA ILE A 7 9.37 -4.87 -17.70
C ILE A 7 10.04 -3.58 -17.20
N LEU A 8 9.87 -3.24 -15.91
CA LEU A 8 10.51 -2.05 -15.35
C LEU A 8 12.05 -2.16 -15.31
N VAL A 9 12.59 -3.33 -15.00
CA VAL A 9 14.05 -3.56 -15.03
C VAL A 9 14.60 -3.37 -16.44
N GLN A 10 13.88 -3.78 -17.48
CA GLN A 10 14.31 -3.67 -18.87
C GLN A 10 14.28 -2.24 -19.42
N HIS A 11 13.41 -1.37 -18.88
CA HIS A 11 13.17 -0.02 -19.42
C HIS A 11 13.63 1.12 -18.52
N ALA A 12 13.98 0.85 -17.26
CA ALA A 12 14.45 1.90 -16.36
C ALA A 12 15.82 2.45 -16.77
N PRO A 13 16.10 3.74 -16.48
CA PRO A 13 17.40 4.36 -16.78
C PRO A 13 18.55 3.77 -15.95
N SER A 14 18.25 3.07 -14.85
CA SER A 14 19.23 2.31 -14.08
C SER A 14 18.56 1.19 -13.29
N GLU A 15 19.33 0.17 -12.92
CA GLU A 15 18.85 -0.92 -12.05
C GLU A 15 18.43 -0.39 -10.67
N LEU A 16 19.14 0.61 -10.13
CA LEU A 16 18.77 1.24 -8.86
C LEU A 16 17.40 1.92 -8.94
N THR A 17 17.13 2.64 -10.03
CA THR A 17 15.82 3.27 -10.28
C THR A 17 14.73 2.21 -10.40
N ALA A 18 14.96 1.14 -11.15
CA ALA A 18 14.00 0.04 -11.27
C ALA A 18 13.65 -0.57 -9.90
N ARG A 19 14.67 -0.93 -9.12
CA ARG A 19 14.49 -1.55 -7.79
C ARG A 19 13.71 -0.64 -6.84
N ARG A 20 14.01 0.66 -6.84
CA ARG A 20 13.27 1.65 -6.02
C ARG A 20 11.81 1.74 -6.43
N LEU A 21 11.54 1.91 -7.73
CA LEU A 21 10.17 2.03 -8.23
C LEU A 21 9.36 0.76 -7.95
N ILE A 22 9.93 -0.43 -8.17
CA ILE A 22 9.28 -1.71 -7.87
C ILE A 22 8.94 -1.80 -6.37
N ALA A 23 9.86 -1.41 -5.49
CA ALA A 23 9.63 -1.44 -4.05
C ALA A 23 8.49 -0.50 -3.64
N GLN A 24 8.46 0.73 -4.18
CA GLN A 24 7.40 1.71 -3.89
C GLN A 24 6.04 1.26 -4.42
N LEU A 25 5.97 0.72 -5.65
CA LEU A 25 4.73 0.21 -6.22
C LEU A 25 4.17 -0.98 -5.40
N ARG A 26 5.04 -1.90 -4.95
CA ARG A 26 4.63 -2.99 -4.06
C ARG A 26 4.16 -2.49 -2.70
N ALA A 27 4.84 -1.49 -2.13
CA ALA A 27 4.42 -0.88 -0.87
C ALA A 27 3.03 -0.24 -1.01
N CYS A 28 2.80 0.48 -2.11
CA CYS A 28 1.50 1.09 -2.43
C CYS A 28 0.40 0.02 -2.55
N GLU A 29 0.65 -1.05 -3.32
CA GLU A 29 -0.28 -2.16 -3.48
C GLU A 29 -0.66 -2.80 -2.14
N VAL A 30 0.33 -3.16 -1.33
CA VAL A 30 0.11 -3.81 -0.03
C VAL A 30 -0.64 -2.89 0.93
N SER A 31 -0.29 -1.60 0.99
CA SER A 31 -0.97 -0.62 1.84
C SER A 31 -2.42 -0.41 1.41
N ALA A 32 -2.68 -0.26 0.10
CA ALA A 32 -4.02 -0.08 -0.43
C ALA A 32 -4.91 -1.31 -0.16
N LEU A 33 -4.39 -2.52 -0.39
CA LEU A 33 -5.11 -3.76 -0.09
C LEU A 33 -5.39 -3.92 1.40
N ALA A 34 -4.45 -3.57 2.27
CA ALA A 34 -4.66 -3.61 3.72
C ALA A 34 -5.78 -2.64 4.16
N PHE A 35 -5.82 -1.44 3.56
CA PHE A 35 -6.89 -0.47 3.79
C PHE A 35 -8.25 -0.97 3.30
N CYS A 36 -8.34 -1.47 2.06
CA CYS A 36 -9.59 -2.05 1.54
C CYS A 36 -10.09 -3.22 2.42
N ARG A 37 -9.19 -4.13 2.82
CA ARG A 37 -9.55 -5.25 3.70
C ARG A 37 -10.01 -4.79 5.08
N LEU A 38 -9.49 -3.67 5.61
CA LEU A 38 -9.98 -3.08 6.85
C LEU A 38 -11.44 -2.66 6.71
N LEU A 39 -11.76 -1.92 5.65
CA LEU A 39 -13.12 -1.46 5.36
C LEU A 39 -14.08 -2.63 5.11
N GLU A 40 -13.65 -3.64 4.35
CA GLU A 40 -14.44 -4.85 4.11
C GLU A 40 -14.77 -5.60 5.40
N ARG A 41 -13.78 -5.77 6.30
CA ARG A 41 -14.02 -6.44 7.60
C ARG A 41 -15.06 -5.68 8.43
N TRP A 42 -14.96 -4.36 8.47
CA TRP A 42 -15.90 -3.53 9.19
C TRP A 42 -17.30 -3.56 8.56
N GLY A 43 -17.40 -3.54 7.23
CA GLY A 43 -18.65 -3.71 6.50
C GLY A 43 -19.32 -5.07 6.74
N ARG A 44 -18.55 -6.11 7.08
CA ARG A 44 -19.05 -7.45 7.47
C ARG A 44 -19.41 -7.56 8.96
N GLY A 45 -19.33 -6.48 9.73
CA GLY A 45 -19.61 -6.48 11.17
C GLY A 45 -18.45 -6.97 12.05
N VAL A 46 -17.29 -7.30 11.48
CA VAL A 46 -16.09 -7.67 12.22
C VAL A 46 -15.25 -6.42 12.45
N ALA A 47 -15.77 -5.55 13.32
CA ALA A 47 -15.15 -4.28 13.63
C ALA A 47 -14.24 -4.39 14.85
N GLU A 48 -13.05 -4.95 14.63
CA GLU A 48 -11.91 -4.86 15.55
C GLU A 48 -11.02 -3.67 15.14
N PRO A 49 -10.62 -2.79 16.08
CA PRO A 49 -10.98 -2.81 17.50
C PRO A 49 -12.46 -2.47 17.76
N ALA A 50 -13.04 -3.02 18.84
CA ALA A 50 -14.46 -2.81 19.17
C ALA A 50 -14.80 -1.37 19.61
N THR A 51 -13.83 -0.60 20.11
CA THR A 51 -14.04 0.77 20.60
C THR A 51 -13.97 1.80 19.48
N ALA A 52 -14.74 2.89 19.60
CA ALA A 52 -14.73 3.98 18.62
C ALA A 52 -13.31 4.56 18.42
N GLY A 53 -12.59 4.86 19.51
CA GLY A 53 -11.21 5.37 19.43
C GLY A 53 -10.22 4.37 18.85
N GLY A 54 -10.39 3.07 19.10
CA GLY A 54 -9.57 2.04 18.48
C GLY A 54 -9.80 1.93 16.97
N ARG A 55 -11.05 2.08 16.51
CA ARG A 55 -11.38 2.16 15.08
C ARG A 55 -10.77 3.39 14.44
N GLU A 56 -10.89 4.55 15.05
CA GLU A 56 -10.28 5.79 14.54
C GLU A 56 -8.76 5.63 14.38
N ALA A 57 -8.08 5.12 15.40
CA ALA A 57 -6.64 4.87 15.34
C ALA A 57 -6.26 3.86 14.24
N ALA A 58 -7.02 2.77 14.09
CA ALA A 58 -6.79 1.77 13.05
C ALA A 58 -7.02 2.35 11.64
N LEU A 59 -8.06 3.17 11.45
CA LEU A 59 -8.34 3.85 10.20
C LEU A 59 -7.22 4.83 9.85
N ARG A 60 -6.84 5.69 10.80
CA ARG A 60 -5.76 6.67 10.65
C ARG A 60 -4.47 5.96 10.24
N HIS A 61 -4.06 4.95 10.99
CA HIS A 61 -2.83 4.21 10.70
C HIS A 61 -2.84 3.54 9.32
N ALA A 62 -3.97 2.98 8.90
CA ALA A 62 -4.09 2.40 7.56
C ALA A 62 -4.03 3.46 6.45
N ALA A 63 -4.66 4.62 6.66
CA ALA A 63 -4.60 5.75 5.73
C ALA A 63 -3.17 6.33 5.63
N ASP A 64 -2.51 6.57 6.77
CA ASP A 64 -1.15 7.12 6.82
C ASP A 64 -0.15 6.20 6.09
N ARG A 65 -0.34 4.88 6.16
CA ARG A 65 0.48 3.91 5.41
C ARG A 65 0.26 3.96 3.90
N VAL A 66 -0.96 4.21 3.44
CA VAL A 66 -1.25 4.42 2.01
C VAL A 66 -0.61 5.72 1.55
N GLU A 67 -0.79 6.81 2.31
CA GLU A 67 -0.21 8.12 2.01
C GLU A 67 1.31 8.07 1.95
N THR A 68 1.96 7.42 2.93
CA THR A 68 3.42 7.24 2.94
C THR A 68 3.91 6.49 1.70
N ALA A 69 3.19 5.44 1.28
CA ALA A 69 3.57 4.66 0.10
C ALA A 69 3.35 5.43 -1.20
N LEU A 70 2.31 6.28 -1.27
CA LEU A 70 2.07 7.16 -2.42
C LEU A 70 3.12 8.28 -2.50
N ALA A 71 3.45 8.92 -1.38
CA ALA A 71 4.48 9.95 -1.33
C ALA A 71 5.85 9.41 -1.81
N GLY A 72 6.15 8.14 -1.55
CA GLY A 72 7.35 7.47 -2.05
C GLY A 72 7.40 7.29 -3.58
N LEU A 73 6.28 7.47 -4.30
CA LEU A 73 6.23 7.44 -5.76
C LEU A 73 6.42 8.84 -6.40
N GLU A 74 6.26 9.92 -5.63
CA GLU A 74 6.40 11.30 -6.12
C GLU A 74 7.87 11.76 -6.16
N THR A 75 8.80 10.96 -5.63
CA THR A 75 10.22 11.28 -5.42
C THR A 75 11.16 10.37 -6.19
#